data_AF-A0A954YNK3-F1
#
_entry.id   AF-A0A954YNK3-F1
#
_cell.length_a   1.000
_cell.length_b   1.000
_cell.length_c   1.000
_cell.angle_alpha   90.00
_cell.angle_beta   90.00
_cell.angle_gamma   90.00
#
_symmetry.space_group_name_H-M   'P 1'
#
loop_
_entity.id
_entity.type
_entity.pdbx_description
1 polymer ?
#
loop_
_entity_poly.entity_id
_entity_poly.type
_entity_poly.pdbx_seq_one_letter_code
_entity_poly.pdbx_strand_id
1 'polypeptide(L)'
;SSLVKRTAFDLSSALAPLLGEQRARLAFGLGVLGMGFSTIIILMVINGYAFCELAGSRLGGFPYMLGCLAAGAVGASWWAVWKDESRFYLSIVASTFGMILLPIAYITFFFMMNSRRVLKDAIPTGRNRIVWNALMLISVAGATAAAAKSIADKAGDPATGVWVKWGAIGFLLLAIPGFHFRRDETPQAAAP
;
A
#
# COMPACT_ATOMS: atom_id res chain seq x y z
N SER A 1 3.76 33.57 3.60
CA SER A 1 2.87 32.67 2.85
C SER A 1 3.55 32.32 1.54
N SER A 2 4.06 31.10 1.41
CA SER A 2 4.51 30.55 0.12
C SER A 2 4.34 29.02 0.15
N LEU A 3 3.09 28.56 0.17
CA LEU A 3 2.75 27.19 -0.21
C LEU A 3 2.87 27.06 -1.74
N VAL A 4 4.07 27.29 -2.26
CA VAL A 4 4.41 26.95 -3.64
C VAL A 4 4.42 25.43 -3.69
N LYS A 5 3.45 24.84 -4.40
CA LYS A 5 3.46 23.40 -4.71
C LYS A 5 4.72 23.12 -5.51
N ARG A 6 5.74 22.53 -4.88
CA ARG A 6 6.97 22.10 -5.57
C ARG A 6 6.58 21.07 -6.62
N THR A 7 6.70 21.46 -7.88
CA THR A 7 6.45 20.59 -9.02
C THR A 7 7.69 19.76 -9.33
N ALA A 8 7.54 18.71 -10.15
CA ALA A 8 8.67 17.91 -10.62
C ALA A 8 9.79 18.77 -11.25
N PHE A 9 9.42 19.90 -11.85
CA PHE A 9 10.35 20.86 -12.42
C PHE A 9 11.17 21.59 -11.35
N ASP A 10 10.57 21.94 -10.21
CA ASP A 10 11.28 22.57 -9.09
C ASP A 10 12.29 21.60 -8.45
N LEU A 11 11.96 20.31 -8.37
CA LEU A 11 12.88 19.27 -7.89
C LEU A 11 14.04 19.01 -8.86
N SER A 12 13.78 19.07 -10.16
CA SER A 12 14.84 18.91 -11.17
C SER A 12 15.90 20.02 -11.12
N SER A 13 15.55 21.21 -10.61
CA SER A 13 16.48 22.34 -10.45
C SER A 13 17.64 22.03 -9.49
N ALA A 14 17.43 21.11 -8.53
CA ALA A 14 18.49 20.65 -7.63
C ALA A 14 19.59 19.85 -8.35
N LEU A 15 19.28 19.26 -9.52
CA LEU A 15 20.23 18.52 -10.36
C LEU A 15 20.84 19.39 -11.48
N ALA A 16 20.30 20.59 -11.72
CA ALA A 16 20.80 21.51 -12.72
C ALA A 16 22.30 21.85 -12.60
N PRO A 17 22.91 22.06 -11.41
CA PRO A 17 24.33 22.36 -11.31
C PRO A 17 25.25 21.19 -11.71
N LEU A 18 24.74 19.95 -11.75
CA LEU A 18 25.54 18.77 -12.11
C LEU A 18 25.29 18.28 -13.54
N LEU A 19 24.04 18.35 -14.01
CA LEU A 19 23.64 17.79 -15.31
C LEU A 19 23.30 18.85 -16.36
N GLY A 20 23.12 20.11 -15.95
CA GLY A 20 22.48 21.14 -16.77
C GLY A 20 20.95 21.02 -16.77
N GLU A 21 20.26 22.15 -16.92
CA GLU A 21 18.81 22.26 -16.67
C GLU A 21 17.96 21.32 -17.56
N GLN A 22 18.31 21.20 -18.84
CA GLN A 22 17.55 20.38 -19.79
C GLN A 22 17.74 18.87 -19.52
N ARG A 23 18.96 18.42 -19.23
CA ARG A 23 19.24 17.00 -18.92
C ARG A 23 18.72 16.63 -17.53
N ALA A 24 18.76 17.54 -16.57
CA ALA A 24 18.18 17.35 -15.24
C ALA A 24 16.65 17.14 -15.32
N ARG A 25 15.93 17.97 -16.08
CA ARG A 25 14.48 17.81 -16.31
C ARG A 25 14.13 16.49 -16.99
N LEU A 26 14.91 16.09 -18.00
CA LEU A 26 14.72 14.82 -18.72
C LEU A 26 14.96 13.60 -17.82
N ALA A 27 16.09 13.57 -17.11
CA ALA A 27 16.45 12.46 -16.22
C ALA A 27 15.44 12.33 -15.07
N PHE A 28 15.06 13.46 -14.46
CA PHE A 28 14.06 13.47 -13.39
C PHE A 28 12.67 13.05 -13.89
N GLY A 29 12.25 13.54 -15.05
CA GLY A 29 10.98 13.17 -15.68
C GLY A 29 10.89 11.68 -16.01
N LEU A 30 11.96 11.09 -16.56
CA LEU A 30 12.05 9.65 -16.81
C LEU A 30 12.00 8.85 -15.50
N GLY A 31 12.66 9.33 -14.43
CA GLY A 31 12.59 8.71 -13.11
C GLY A 31 11.17 8.70 -12.53
N VAL A 32 10.46 9.82 -12.60
CA VAL A 32 9.05 9.92 -12.14
C VAL A 32 8.13 9.02 -12.97
N LEU A 33 8.32 8.97 -14.29
CA LEU A 33 7.57 8.03 -15.14
C LEU A 33 7.84 6.58 -14.74
N GLY A 34 9.11 6.21 -14.55
CA GLY A 34 9.50 4.87 -14.10
C GLY A 34 8.86 4.48 -12.77
N MET A 35 8.85 5.40 -11.80
CA MET A 35 8.20 5.19 -10.50
C MET A 35 6.69 4.94 -10.64
N GLY A 36 6.02 5.66 -11.54
CA GLY A 36 4.61 5.45 -11.84
C GLY A 36 4.35 4.06 -12.44
N PHE A 37 5.12 3.68 -13.46
CA PHE A 37 5.00 2.39 -14.13
C PHE A 37 5.30 1.20 -13.20
N SER A 38 6.34 1.26 -12.37
CA SER A 38 6.65 0.19 -11.44
C SER A 38 5.54 0.01 -10.40
N THR A 39 4.98 1.12 -9.91
CA THR A 39 3.91 1.10 -8.89
C THR A 39 2.64 0.49 -9.45
N ILE A 40 2.20 0.88 -10.65
CA ILE A 40 0.97 0.33 -11.23
C ILE A 40 1.09 -1.17 -11.51
N ILE A 41 2.25 -1.67 -11.93
CA ILE A 41 2.47 -3.11 -12.14
C ILE A 41 2.33 -3.86 -10.81
N ILE A 42 2.95 -3.35 -9.73
CA ILE A 42 2.82 -3.96 -8.40
C ILE A 42 1.35 -3.96 -7.95
N LEU A 43 0.61 -2.87 -8.16
CA LEU A 43 -0.82 -2.79 -7.83
C LEU A 43 -1.66 -3.77 -8.65
N MET A 44 -1.37 -3.97 -9.94
CA MET A 44 -2.05 -4.96 -10.77
C MET A 44 -1.86 -6.36 -10.20
N VAL A 45 -0.61 -6.71 -9.86
CA VAL A 45 -0.28 -8.02 -9.30
C VAL A 45 -0.95 -8.23 -7.94
N ILE A 46 -0.84 -7.28 -7.01
CA ILE A 46 -1.48 -7.36 -5.68
C ILE A 46 -3.01 -7.49 -5.80
N ASN A 47 -3.64 -6.71 -6.68
CA ASN A 47 -5.08 -6.78 -6.88
C ASN A 47 -5.50 -8.10 -7.55
N GLY A 48 -4.69 -8.62 -8.46
CA GLY A 48 -4.84 -9.97 -9.01
C GLY A 48 -4.83 -11.05 -7.93
N TYR A 49 -3.87 -11.00 -7.00
CA TYR A 49 -3.83 -11.92 -5.85
C TYR A 49 -5.09 -11.79 -4.97
N ALA A 50 -5.53 -10.57 -4.65
CA ALA A 50 -6.71 -10.35 -3.83
C ALA A 50 -7.99 -10.91 -4.47
N PHE A 51 -8.16 -10.77 -5.78
CA PHE A 51 -9.30 -11.33 -6.50
C PHE A 51 -9.26 -12.86 -6.57
N CYS A 52 -8.07 -13.45 -6.74
CA CYS A 52 -7.92 -14.91 -6.65
C CYS A 52 -8.35 -15.44 -5.29
N GLU A 53 -7.95 -14.75 -4.22
CA GLU A 53 -8.28 -15.09 -2.83
C GLU A 53 -9.79 -15.00 -2.58
N LEU A 54 -10.42 -13.90 -3.01
CA LEU A 54 -11.88 -13.71 -2.89
C LEU A 54 -12.67 -14.78 -3.66
N ALA A 55 -12.15 -15.24 -4.81
CA ALA A 55 -12.77 -16.27 -5.62
C ALA A 55 -12.40 -17.70 -5.20
N GLY A 56 -11.49 -17.90 -4.23
CA GLY A 56 -10.95 -19.20 -3.86
C GLY A 56 -10.27 -19.94 -5.02
N SER A 57 -9.73 -19.19 -5.99
CA SER A 57 -9.20 -19.72 -7.25
C SER A 57 -7.67 -19.73 -7.26
N ARG A 58 -7.08 -20.63 -8.07
CA ARG A 58 -5.62 -20.67 -8.24
C ARG A 58 -5.10 -19.42 -8.94
N LEU A 59 -3.86 -19.08 -8.63
CA LEU A 59 -3.15 -17.99 -9.27
C LEU A 59 -3.05 -18.21 -10.79
N GLY A 60 -3.24 -17.15 -11.58
CA GLY A 60 -3.17 -17.19 -13.04
C GLY A 60 -4.48 -17.56 -13.74
N GLY A 61 -5.57 -17.80 -13.00
CA GLY A 61 -6.91 -18.00 -13.57
C GLY A 61 -7.59 -16.71 -14.03
N PHE A 62 -8.81 -16.84 -14.57
CA PHE A 62 -9.64 -15.70 -14.96
C PHE A 62 -9.85 -14.65 -13.84
N PRO A 63 -10.05 -15.02 -12.55
CA PRO A 63 -10.15 -14.04 -11.46
C PRO A 63 -8.87 -13.20 -11.28
N TYR A 64 -7.68 -13.80 -11.44
CA TYR A 64 -6.41 -13.08 -11.40
C TYR A 64 -6.36 -11.99 -12.48
N MET A 65 -6.71 -12.37 -13.71
CA MET A 65 -6.72 -11.46 -14.85
C MET A 65 -7.72 -10.32 -14.65
N LEU A 66 -8.93 -10.59 -14.14
CA LEU A 66 -9.90 -9.55 -13.81
C LEU A 66 -9.37 -8.58 -12.76
N GLY A 67 -8.74 -9.08 -11.68
CA GLY A 67 -8.13 -8.23 -10.66
C GLY A 67 -7.02 -7.33 -11.25
N CYS A 68 -6.16 -7.89 -12.10
CA CYS A 68 -5.11 -7.14 -12.78
C CYS A 68 -5.69 -6.07 -13.73
N LEU A 69 -6.70 -6.43 -14.53
CA LEU A 69 -7.34 -5.53 -15.49
C LEU A 69 -8.11 -4.41 -14.79
N ALA A 70 -8.79 -4.70 -13.68
CA ALA A 70 -9.49 -3.68 -12.90
C ALA A 70 -8.52 -2.61 -12.37
N ALA A 71 -7.41 -3.03 -11.75
CA ALA A 71 -6.38 -2.12 -11.28
C ALA A 71 -5.71 -1.36 -12.44
N GLY A 72 -5.40 -2.05 -13.54
CA GLY A 72 -4.80 -1.46 -14.73
C GLY A 72 -5.70 -0.42 -15.40
N ALA A 73 -7.01 -0.67 -15.50
CA ALA A 73 -7.98 0.26 -16.07
C ALA A 73 -8.11 1.53 -15.21
N VAL A 74 -8.16 1.39 -13.89
CA VAL A 74 -8.16 2.54 -12.96
C VAL A 74 -6.86 3.33 -13.11
N GLY A 75 -5.69 2.66 -13.16
CA GLY A 75 -4.41 3.31 -13.42
C GLY A 75 -4.32 4.03 -14.77
N ALA A 76 -4.82 3.43 -15.84
CA ALA A 76 -4.82 4.01 -17.19
C ALA A 76 -5.77 5.22 -17.29
N SER A 77 -6.83 5.25 -16.49
CA SER A 77 -7.79 6.36 -16.42
C SER A 77 -7.28 7.59 -15.64
N TRP A 78 -5.98 7.66 -15.32
CA TRP A 78 -5.39 8.76 -14.55
C TRP A 78 -5.73 10.16 -15.10
N TRP A 79 -5.77 10.34 -16.42
CA TRP A 79 -6.12 11.62 -17.06
C TRP A 79 -7.56 12.08 -16.77
N ALA A 80 -8.48 11.15 -16.52
CA ALA A 80 -9.87 11.43 -16.21
C ALA A 80 -10.09 11.58 -14.69
N VAL A 81 -9.45 10.70 -13.91
CA VAL A 81 -9.64 10.57 -12.45
C VAL A 81 -8.81 11.56 -11.66
N TRP A 82 -7.68 12.05 -12.19
CA TRP A 82 -6.81 13.02 -11.52
C TRP A 82 -7.04 14.43 -12.09
N LYS A 83 -8.16 15.07 -11.74
CA LYS A 83 -8.45 16.51 -12.02
C LYS A 83 -8.58 17.31 -10.73
N ASP A 84 -7.90 18.45 -10.63
CA ASP A 84 -7.84 19.40 -9.49
C ASP A 84 -8.34 18.90 -8.12
N GLU A 85 -9.65 18.94 -7.87
CA GLU A 85 -10.26 18.57 -6.58
C GLU A 85 -10.15 17.07 -6.25
N SER A 86 -10.30 16.20 -7.25
CA SER A 86 -10.20 14.75 -7.10
C SER A 86 -8.80 14.28 -6.69
N ARG A 87 -7.72 14.95 -7.14
CA ARG A 87 -6.33 14.60 -6.78
C ARG A 87 -6.08 14.77 -5.29
N PHE A 88 -6.54 15.89 -4.74
CA PHE A 88 -6.41 16.18 -3.32
C PHE A 88 -7.17 15.14 -2.50
N TYR A 89 -8.41 14.86 -2.88
CA TYR A 89 -9.25 13.88 -2.21
C TYR A 89 -8.66 12.45 -2.26
N LEU A 90 -8.30 11.95 -3.46
CA LEU A 90 -7.72 10.61 -3.63
C LEU A 90 -6.43 10.45 -2.82
N SER A 91 -5.57 11.46 -2.80
CA SER A 91 -4.30 11.41 -2.07
C SER A 91 -4.48 11.31 -0.55
N ILE A 92 -5.49 12.00 0.00
CA ILE A 92 -5.82 11.93 1.42
C ILE A 92 -6.36 10.56 1.78
N VAL A 93 -7.31 10.06 0.99
CA VAL A 93 -7.94 8.75 1.21
C VAL A 93 -6.87 7.66 1.15
N ALA A 94 -6.08 7.62 0.07
CA ALA A 94 -5.04 6.61 -0.11
C ALA A 94 -4.00 6.63 1.03
N SER A 95 -3.51 7.80 1.41
CA SER A 95 -2.52 7.94 2.49
C SER A 95 -3.09 7.51 3.85
N THR A 96 -4.34 7.87 4.14
CA THR A 96 -5.00 7.53 5.40
C THR A 96 -5.23 6.03 5.51
N PHE A 97 -5.73 5.40 4.44
CA PHE A 97 -5.89 3.94 4.38
C PHE A 97 -4.57 3.22 4.52
N GLY A 98 -3.51 3.67 3.83
CA GLY A 98 -2.18 3.11 3.96
C GLY A 98 -1.68 3.15 5.40
N MET A 99 -1.83 4.29 6.08
CA MET A 99 -1.41 4.46 7.47
C MET A 99 -2.17 3.56 8.44
N ILE A 100 -3.47 3.34 8.22
CA ILE A 100 -4.30 2.45 9.05
C ILE A 100 -3.92 0.98 8.85
N LEU A 101 -3.50 0.59 7.64
CA LEU A 101 -3.09 -0.79 7.32
C LEU A 101 -1.68 -1.12 7.81
N LEU A 102 -0.80 -0.13 8.03
CA LEU A 102 0.58 -0.33 8.49
C LEU A 102 0.65 -1.20 9.75
N PRO A 103 -0.01 -0.86 10.89
CA PRO A 103 0.07 -1.69 12.10
C PRO A 103 -0.32 -3.15 11.86
N ILE A 104 -1.36 -3.39 11.07
CA ILE A 104 -1.84 -4.74 10.75
C ILE A 104 -0.76 -5.51 9.99
N ALA A 105 -0.12 -4.89 9.01
CA ALA A 105 0.97 -5.50 8.25
C ALA A 105 2.19 -5.79 9.15
N TYR A 106 2.64 -4.84 9.96
CA TYR A 106 3.79 -5.03 10.86
C TYR A 106 3.55 -6.11 11.92
N ILE A 107 2.34 -6.17 12.49
CA ILE A 107 1.96 -7.22 13.44
C ILE A 107 1.92 -8.58 12.73
N THR A 108 1.36 -8.64 11.52
CA THR A 108 1.35 -9.87 10.71
C THR A 108 2.77 -10.37 10.44
N PHE A 109 3.67 -9.48 10.03
CA PHE A 109 5.07 -9.84 9.82
C PHE A 109 5.78 -10.29 11.10
N PHE A 110 5.48 -9.65 12.24
CA PHE A 110 6.03 -10.05 13.53
C PHE A 110 5.61 -11.48 13.90
N PHE A 111 4.33 -11.81 13.74
CA PHE A 111 3.85 -13.18 13.98
C PHE A 111 4.36 -14.17 12.94
N MET A 112 4.43 -13.78 11.67
CA MET A 112 4.97 -14.61 10.58
C MET A 112 6.41 -15.02 10.90
N MET A 113 7.28 -14.06 11.25
CA MET A 113 8.69 -14.30 11.58
C MET A 113 8.88 -15.18 12.83
N ASN A 114 7.85 -15.29 13.67
CA ASN A 114 7.83 -16.13 14.86
C ASN A 114 7.07 -17.46 14.66
N SER A 115 6.49 -17.71 13.48
CA SER A 115 5.64 -18.87 13.20
C SER A 115 6.37 -19.95 12.41
N ARG A 116 6.58 -21.10 13.05
CA ARG A 116 7.12 -22.31 12.39
C ARG A 116 6.19 -22.86 11.31
N ARG A 117 4.88 -22.60 11.38
CA ARG A 117 3.91 -23.04 10.38
C ARG A 117 4.16 -22.39 9.01
N VAL A 118 4.65 -21.14 9.01
CA VAL A 118 4.85 -20.36 7.77
C VAL A 118 6.29 -20.48 7.29
N LEU A 119 7.27 -20.18 8.15
CA LEU A 119 8.69 -20.15 7.75
C LEU A 119 9.37 -21.52 7.76
N LYS A 120 8.77 -22.54 8.36
CA LYS A 120 9.36 -23.88 8.53
C LYS A 120 10.81 -23.78 9.05
N ASP A 121 11.78 -24.24 8.26
CA ASP A 121 13.20 -24.29 8.63
C ASP A 121 13.94 -22.95 8.46
N ALA A 122 13.33 -21.97 7.78
CA ALA A 122 13.90 -20.65 7.58
C ALA A 122 13.65 -19.69 8.77
N ILE A 123 13.09 -20.19 9.88
CA ILE A 123 12.82 -19.36 11.05
C ILE A 123 14.14 -18.83 11.64
N PRO A 124 14.24 -17.53 12.01
CA PRO A 124 15.44 -17.02 12.64
C PRO A 124 15.70 -17.73 13.97
N THR A 125 16.94 -18.19 14.17
CA THR A 125 17.38 -18.92 15.36
C THR A 125 18.41 -18.13 16.17
N GLY A 126 18.55 -18.48 17.46
CA GLY A 126 19.54 -17.89 18.36
C GLY A 126 19.43 -16.38 18.52
N ARG A 127 20.58 -15.70 18.50
CA ARG A 127 20.68 -14.24 18.72
C ARG A 127 19.99 -13.42 17.62
N ASN A 128 19.95 -13.92 16.39
CA ASN A 128 19.27 -13.25 15.28
C ASN A 128 17.77 -13.13 15.52
N ARG A 129 17.14 -14.13 16.18
CA ARG A 129 15.72 -14.07 16.53
C ARG A 129 15.40 -12.93 17.49
N ILE A 130 16.29 -12.71 18.48
CA ILE A 130 16.12 -11.65 19.47
C ILE A 130 16.25 -10.28 18.80
N VAL A 131 17.28 -10.09 17.96
CA VAL A 131 17.48 -8.83 17.23
C VAL A 131 16.30 -8.54 16.30
N TRP A 132 15.84 -9.53 15.52
CA TRP A 132 14.69 -9.36 14.64
C TRP A 132 13.41 -9.03 15.40
N ASN A 133 13.13 -9.74 16.50
CA ASN A 133 11.95 -9.46 17.31
C ASN A 133 12.01 -8.08 17.96
N ALA A 134 13.18 -7.63 18.42
CA ALA A 134 13.36 -6.29 18.99
C ALA A 134 13.13 -5.21 17.93
N LEU A 135 13.75 -5.33 16.75
CA LEU A 135 13.56 -4.38 15.64
C LEU A 135 12.11 -4.34 15.15
N MET A 136 11.47 -5.50 15.05
CA MET A 136 10.05 -5.58 14.66
C MET A 136 9.14 -4.99 15.73
N LEU A 137 9.42 -5.17 17.02
CA LEU A 137 8.64 -4.58 18.10
C LEU A 137 8.73 -3.05 18.10
N ILE A 138 9.92 -2.49 17.86
CA ILE A 138 10.11 -1.04 17.65
C ILE A 138 9.30 -0.58 16.43
N SER A 139 9.33 -1.34 15.34
CA SER A 139 8.60 -0.99 14.11
C SER A 139 7.08 -1.05 14.29
N VAL A 140 6.56 -2.05 15.01
CA VAL A 140 5.13 -2.15 15.38
C VAL A 140 4.74 -0.96 16.24
N ALA A 141 5.53 -0.61 17.26
CA ALA A 141 5.26 0.54 18.11
C ALA A 141 5.22 1.85 17.30
N GLY A 142 6.20 2.05 16.40
CA GLY A 142 6.25 3.21 15.52
C GLY A 142 5.07 3.29 14.55
N ALA A 143 4.72 2.17 13.89
CA ALA A 143 3.58 2.08 12.98
C ALA A 143 2.26 2.36 13.71
N THR A 144 2.07 1.79 14.91
CA THR A 144 0.88 2.03 15.73
C THR A 144 0.78 3.48 16.18
N ALA A 145 1.88 4.10 16.62
CA ALA A 145 1.89 5.52 16.99
C ALA A 145 1.58 6.42 15.80
N ALA A 146 2.16 6.13 14.62
CA ALA A 146 1.91 6.87 13.39
C ALA A 146 0.46 6.75 12.92
N ALA A 147 -0.11 5.54 12.97
CA ALA A 147 -1.51 5.30 12.65
C ALA A 147 -2.45 6.00 13.66
N ALA A 148 -2.16 5.92 14.96
CA ALA A 148 -2.94 6.57 16.01
C ALA A 148 -2.95 8.10 15.83
N LYS A 149 -1.78 8.70 15.54
CA LYS A 149 -1.67 10.12 15.22
C LYS A 149 -2.45 10.48 13.96
N SER A 150 -2.31 9.70 12.89
CA SER A 150 -3.05 9.92 11.64
C SER A 150 -4.56 9.86 11.86
N ILE A 151 -5.05 9.00 12.75
CA ILE A 151 -6.48 8.92 13.08
C ILE A 151 -6.90 10.13 13.93
N ALA A 152 -6.11 10.51 14.94
CA ALA A 152 -6.40 11.66 15.79
C ALA A 152 -6.44 12.98 15.00
N ASP A 153 -5.45 13.20 14.12
CA ASP A 153 -5.36 14.39 13.27
C ASP A 153 -6.56 14.48 12.31
N LYS A 154 -7.05 13.34 11.81
CA LYS A 154 -8.21 13.26 10.92
C LYS A 154 -9.55 13.30 11.65
N ALA A 155 -9.60 12.93 12.93
CA ALA A 155 -10.80 12.97 13.76
C ALA A 155 -11.16 14.40 14.21
N GLY A 156 -10.16 15.29 14.33
CA GLY A 156 -10.34 16.69 14.72
C GLY A 156 -10.73 17.65 13.59
N ASP A 157 -10.63 17.24 12.32
CA ASP A 157 -10.95 18.07 11.15
C ASP A 157 -12.38 17.79 10.64
N PRO A 158 -13.31 18.78 10.67
CA PRO A 158 -14.71 18.58 10.27
C PRO A 158 -14.91 18.17 8.81
N ALA A 159 -14.04 18.64 7.89
CA ALA A 159 -14.18 18.39 6.47
C ALA A 159 -13.56 17.04 6.05
N THR A 160 -12.40 16.70 6.63
CA THR A 160 -11.70 15.45 6.31
C THR A 160 -12.22 14.26 7.11
N GLY A 161 -12.70 14.48 8.33
CA GLY A 161 -13.14 13.44 9.25
C GLY A 161 -14.37 12.66 8.75
N VAL A 162 -15.28 13.30 8.01
CA VAL A 162 -16.47 12.65 7.46
C VAL A 162 -16.09 11.55 6.46
N TRP A 163 -15.20 11.85 5.53
CA TRP A 163 -14.79 10.91 4.47
C TRP A 163 -13.93 9.76 4.99
N VAL A 164 -13.03 10.05 5.93
CA VAL A 164 -12.23 9.00 6.60
C VAL A 164 -13.13 8.07 7.41
N LYS A 165 -14.14 8.62 8.11
CA LYS A 165 -15.14 7.81 8.84
C LYS A 165 -15.93 6.92 7.88
N TRP A 166 -16.46 7.45 6.78
CA TRP A 166 -17.20 6.64 5.80
C TRP A 166 -16.32 5.59 5.12
N GLY A 167 -15.07 5.91 4.80
CA GLY A 167 -14.10 4.96 4.26
C GLY A 167 -13.80 3.83 5.25
N ALA A 168 -13.54 4.15 6.51
CA ALA A 168 -13.28 3.17 7.56
C ALA A 168 -14.51 2.30 7.86
N ILE A 169 -15.71 2.90 7.91
CA ILE A 169 -16.98 2.18 8.08
C ILE A 169 -17.21 1.23 6.90
N GLY A 170 -17.02 1.69 5.67
CA GLY A 170 -17.13 0.84 4.48
C GLY A 170 -16.16 -0.33 4.50
N PHE A 171 -14.91 -0.10 4.90
CA PHE A 171 -13.91 -1.17 5.06
C PHE A 171 -14.32 -2.18 6.14
N LEU A 172 -14.76 -1.71 7.32
CA LEU A 172 -15.19 -2.59 8.40
C LEU A 172 -16.44 -3.41 8.02
N LEU A 173 -17.42 -2.77 7.36
CA LEU A 173 -18.63 -3.44 6.87
C LEU A 173 -18.33 -4.53 5.84
N LEU A 174 -17.27 -4.39 5.04
CA LEU A 174 -16.84 -5.42 4.08
C LEU A 174 -15.93 -6.47 4.72
N ALA A 175 -15.06 -6.07 5.66
CA ALA A 175 -14.12 -6.96 6.32
C ALA A 175 -14.83 -7.94 7.27
N ILE A 176 -15.82 -7.49 8.05
CA ILE A 176 -16.51 -8.31 9.06
C ILE A 176 -17.20 -9.54 8.42
N PRO A 177 -18.01 -9.42 7.35
CA PRO A 177 -18.54 -10.58 6.64
C PRO A 177 -17.42 -11.47 6.06
N GLY A 178 -16.36 -10.87 5.51
CA GLY A 178 -15.23 -11.64 4.96
C GLY A 178 -14.53 -12.52 6.00
N PHE A 179 -14.39 -12.04 7.24
CA PHE A 179 -13.83 -12.84 8.35
C PHE A 179 -14.79 -13.93 8.84
N HIS A 180 -16.10 -13.69 8.80
CA HIS A 180 -17.11 -14.66 9.24
C HIS A 180 -17.42 -15.75 8.22
N PHE A 181 -17.31 -15.46 6.92
CA PHE A 181 -17.52 -16.42 5.82
C PHE A 181 -16.23 -17.13 5.40
N ARG A 182 -15.21 -17.18 6.27
CA ARG A 182 -13.95 -17.90 6.02
C ARG A 182 -14.26 -19.33 5.56
N ARG A 183 -13.93 -19.63 4.31
CA ARG A 183 -13.91 -21.01 3.81
C ARG A 183 -12.64 -21.66 4.33
N ASP A 184 -12.76 -22.84 4.93
CA ASP A 184 -11.60 -23.62 5.33
C ASP A 184 -10.78 -23.95 4.07
N GLU A 185 -9.61 -23.33 3.94
CA GLU A 185 -8.66 -23.63 2.88
C GLU A 185 -8.07 -25.02 3.12
N THR A 186 -8.45 -25.98 2.27
CA THR A 186 -7.70 -27.23 2.14
C THR A 186 -6.28 -26.89 1.70
N PRO A 187 -5.22 -27.39 2.38
CA PRO A 187 -3.84 -27.05 2.07
C PRO A 187 -3.56 -27.21 0.57
N GLN A 188 -3.23 -26.10 -0.07
CA GLN A 188 -2.88 -26.08 -1.49
C GLN A 188 -1.60 -26.91 -1.66
N ALA A 189 -1.78 -28.14 -2.15
CA ALA A 189 -0.68 -29.03 -2.49
C ALA A 189 0.26 -28.25 -3.43
N ALA A 190 1.51 -28.10 -2.98
CA ALA A 190 2.60 -27.65 -3.83
C ALA A 190 2.56 -28.50 -5.11
N ALA A 191 2.35 -27.85 -6.26
CA ALA A 191 2.58 -28.51 -7.53
C ALA A 191 4.10 -28.77 -7.66
N PRO A 192 4.49 -29.90 -8.30
CA PRO A 192 5.87 -30.40 -8.34
C PRO A 192 6.87 -29.44 -9.01
#